data_AF-A0A804IE58-F1
#
_entry.id   AF-A0A804IE58-F1
#
_cell.length_a   1.000
_cell.length_b   1.000
_cell.length_c   1.000
_cell.angle_alpha   90.00
_cell.angle_beta   90.00
_cell.angle_gamma   90.00
#
_symmetry.space_group_name_H-M   'P 1'
#
loop_
_entity.id
_entity.type
_entity.pdbx_description
1 polymer ?
#
loop_
_entity_poly.entity_id
_entity_poly.type
_entity_poly.pdbx_seq_one_letter_code
_entity_poly.pdbx_strand_id
1 'polypeptide(L)'
;MAASGGAVRCQRIGCDAMFTDEDNAEGSCRYHDSGPIFHDGMKEWSCCKQRSHDFSLFLAIPGCKTGKHTTEKPVTNIVSANTRKPVPVQSPAQNKNSVDSCSRCRQGFFCSDHGSQGRPSKPSVVIETTDTEKSPAPVKKKVGINEPQTCRNKGCGKTFKEKDNHETACEYHPGPAVFHDRLRGWKCCDIHVKEFDEFLSIPPCTKGWHNADAA
;
A
#
# COMPACT_ATOMS: atom_id res chain seq x y z
N MET A 1 14.46 -2.24 -51.98
CA MET A 1 14.16 -2.77 -50.63
C MET A 1 14.09 -1.57 -49.71
N ALA A 2 12.90 -1.06 -49.40
CA ALA A 2 12.74 -0.01 -48.42
C ALA A 2 12.69 -0.68 -47.04
N ALA A 3 13.71 -0.45 -46.22
CA ALA A 3 13.66 -0.82 -44.81
C ALA A 3 12.65 0.13 -44.16
N SER A 4 11.40 -0.32 -44.00
CA SER A 4 10.41 0.38 -43.19
C SER A 4 10.86 0.31 -41.74
N GLY A 5 11.67 1.28 -41.31
CA GLY A 5 12.02 1.48 -39.91
C GLY A 5 10.74 1.65 -39.11
N GLY A 6 10.49 0.72 -38.18
CA GLY A 6 9.30 0.78 -37.34
C GLY A 6 9.33 2.03 -36.47
N ALA A 7 8.22 2.76 -36.40
CA ALA A 7 8.10 3.92 -35.54
C ALA A 7 8.31 3.52 -34.07
N VAL A 8 9.22 4.21 -33.39
CA VAL A 8 9.60 3.96 -31.99
C VAL A 8 9.08 5.07 -31.09
N ARG A 9 8.73 4.74 -29.85
CA ARG A 9 8.24 5.73 -28.88
C ARG A 9 9.39 6.53 -28.30
N CYS A 10 9.25 7.86 -28.28
CA CYS A 10 10.16 8.74 -27.58
C CYS A 10 10.19 8.42 -26.07
N GLN A 11 11.38 8.34 -25.50
CA GLN A 11 11.58 8.03 -24.07
C GLN A 11 11.83 9.27 -23.20
N ARG A 12 11.80 10.47 -23.78
CA ARG A 12 11.94 11.70 -23.00
C ARG A 12 10.68 12.06 -22.25
N ILE A 13 10.89 12.59 -21.06
CA ILE A 13 9.82 12.89 -20.11
C ILE A 13 8.91 13.98 -20.69
N GLY A 14 7.60 13.70 -20.75
CA GLY A 14 6.60 14.61 -21.32
C GLY A 14 6.46 14.53 -22.84
N CYS A 15 7.09 13.54 -23.50
CA CYS A 15 6.89 13.27 -24.92
C CYS A 15 6.48 11.82 -25.16
N ASP A 16 5.27 11.61 -25.68
CA ASP A 16 4.72 10.29 -26.01
C ASP A 16 4.64 10.04 -27.52
N ALA A 17 5.31 10.86 -28.33
CA ALA A 17 5.30 10.73 -29.78
C ALA A 17 6.02 9.45 -30.24
N MET A 18 5.46 8.83 -31.29
CA MET A 18 6.14 7.80 -32.08
C MET A 18 6.91 8.51 -33.19
N PHE A 19 8.17 8.16 -33.40
CA PHE A 19 9.05 8.77 -34.40
C PHE A 19 9.83 7.69 -35.15
N THR A 20 10.28 8.00 -36.36
CA THR A 20 11.26 7.20 -37.10
C THR A 20 12.58 7.98 -37.16
N ASP A 21 13.70 7.30 -37.41
CA ASP A 21 15.00 7.98 -37.57
C ASP A 21 15.00 9.01 -38.73
N GLU A 22 14.11 8.82 -39.70
CA GLU A 22 13.92 9.68 -40.87
C GLU A 22 13.08 10.93 -40.55
N ASP A 23 12.08 10.81 -39.65
CA ASP A 23 11.18 11.89 -39.22
C ASP A 23 11.57 12.43 -37.84
N ASN A 24 12.85 12.75 -37.66
CA ASN A 24 13.40 13.22 -36.38
C ASN A 24 14.12 14.57 -36.50
N ALA A 25 13.36 15.59 -36.91
CA ALA A 25 13.86 16.95 -37.05
C ALA A 25 14.26 17.57 -35.69
N GLU A 26 15.22 18.49 -35.72
CA GLU A 26 15.64 19.21 -34.52
C GLU A 26 14.51 20.12 -34.03
N GLY A 27 14.00 19.84 -32.82
CA GLY A 27 12.92 20.59 -32.20
C GLY A 27 11.53 19.95 -32.27
N SER A 28 11.38 18.80 -32.95
CA SER A 28 10.10 18.09 -33.06
C SER A 28 9.62 17.51 -31.72
N CYS A 29 10.53 17.21 -30.81
CA CYS A 29 10.21 16.69 -29.48
C CYS A 29 10.19 17.81 -28.44
N ARG A 30 9.07 17.98 -27.75
CA ARG A 30 8.95 18.82 -26.54
C ARG A 30 9.02 17.96 -25.29
N TYR A 31 9.95 18.23 -24.38
CA TYR A 31 10.19 17.39 -23.21
C TYR A 31 10.68 18.20 -22.00
N HIS A 32 10.68 17.54 -20.84
CA HIS A 32 11.34 18.01 -19.62
C HIS A 32 12.69 17.31 -19.48
N ASP A 33 13.76 18.08 -19.32
CA ASP A 33 15.13 17.55 -19.15
C ASP A 33 15.47 17.19 -17.70
N SER A 34 14.64 17.62 -16.75
CA SER A 34 14.81 17.35 -15.32
C SER A 34 13.61 16.60 -14.75
N GLY A 35 13.87 15.79 -13.72
CA GLY A 35 12.84 15.01 -13.05
C GLY A 35 11.84 15.86 -12.24
N PRO A 36 10.71 15.24 -11.82
CA PRO A 36 9.71 15.86 -10.97
C PRO A 36 10.22 16.01 -9.52
N ILE A 37 9.84 17.09 -8.85
CA ILE A 37 10.06 17.38 -7.42
C ILE A 37 8.70 17.35 -6.72
N PHE A 38 8.65 16.67 -5.59
CA PHE A 38 7.45 16.59 -4.75
C PHE A 38 7.74 17.28 -3.41
N HIS A 39 7.11 18.43 -3.16
CA HIS A 39 7.19 19.17 -1.89
C HIS A 39 5.81 19.70 -1.52
N ASP A 40 5.43 19.60 -0.23
CA ASP A 40 4.20 20.20 0.32
C ASP A 40 2.91 19.84 -0.45
N GLY A 41 2.81 18.59 -0.92
CA GLY A 41 1.67 18.10 -1.72
C GLY A 41 1.63 18.61 -3.17
N MET A 42 2.53 19.50 -3.56
CA MET A 42 2.70 19.97 -4.93
C MET A 42 3.69 19.11 -5.73
N LYS A 43 3.37 18.91 -7.01
CA LYS A 43 4.24 18.27 -8.00
C LYS A 43 4.81 19.38 -8.87
N GLU A 44 6.13 19.48 -8.98
CA GLU A 44 6.82 20.54 -9.75
C GLU A 44 7.87 19.94 -10.69
N TRP A 45 7.99 20.46 -11.91
CA TRP A 45 9.10 20.15 -12.80
C TRP A 45 10.33 21.01 -12.47
N SER A 46 11.47 20.38 -12.19
CA SER A 46 12.68 21.13 -11.81
C SER A 46 13.16 22.09 -12.89
N CYS A 47 12.95 21.73 -14.16
CA CYS A 47 13.43 22.42 -15.35
C CYS A 47 12.70 23.74 -15.66
N CYS A 48 11.38 23.79 -15.43
CA CYS A 48 10.56 24.95 -15.78
C CYS A 48 9.68 25.47 -14.66
N LYS A 49 9.77 24.88 -13.45
CA LYS A 49 9.03 25.30 -12.24
C LYS A 49 7.51 25.28 -12.39
N GLN A 50 6.99 24.65 -13.45
CA GLN A 50 5.57 24.40 -13.57
C GLN A 50 5.15 23.37 -12.54
N ARG A 51 4.06 23.66 -11.85
CA ARG A 51 3.57 22.87 -10.73
C ARG A 51 2.08 22.66 -10.80
N SER A 52 1.62 21.57 -10.22
CA SER A 52 0.20 21.25 -10.06
C SER A 52 -0.01 20.52 -8.74
N HIS A 53 -1.18 20.76 -8.12
CA HIS A 53 -1.65 19.97 -6.99
C HIS A 53 -2.26 18.64 -7.44
N ASP A 54 -2.81 18.58 -8.65
CA ASP A 54 -3.35 17.38 -9.27
C ASP A 54 -2.29 16.62 -10.08
N PHE A 55 -2.30 15.29 -9.96
CA PHE A 55 -1.30 14.43 -10.60
C PHE A 55 -1.51 14.30 -12.13
N SER A 56 -2.76 14.25 -12.59
CA SER A 56 -3.08 14.14 -14.01
C SER A 56 -2.72 15.42 -14.76
N LEU A 57 -3.08 16.58 -14.19
CA LEU A 57 -2.69 17.89 -14.70
C LEU A 57 -1.16 18.06 -14.70
N PHE A 58 -0.47 17.53 -13.68
CA PHE A 58 0.99 17.56 -13.61
C PHE A 58 1.65 16.81 -14.79
N LEU A 59 1.16 15.61 -15.11
CA LEU A 59 1.64 14.83 -16.25
C LEU A 59 1.28 15.48 -17.60
N ALA A 60 0.18 16.22 -17.66
CA ALA A 60 -0.25 16.96 -18.85
C ALA A 60 0.55 18.25 -19.09
N ILE A 61 1.41 18.68 -18.16
CA ILE A 61 2.25 19.87 -18.33
C ILE A 61 3.20 19.65 -19.54
N PRO A 62 3.11 20.49 -20.59
CA PRO A 62 3.91 20.31 -21.78
C PRO A 62 5.40 20.49 -21.49
N GLY A 63 6.23 19.73 -22.19
CA GLY A 63 7.68 19.85 -22.13
C GLY A 63 8.16 21.29 -22.40
N CYS A 64 9.11 21.74 -21.58
CA CYS A 64 9.66 23.09 -21.65
C CYS A 64 10.89 23.22 -22.56
N LYS A 65 11.54 22.11 -22.93
CA LYS A 65 12.68 22.07 -23.85
C LYS A 65 12.31 21.38 -25.15
N THR A 66 13.06 21.68 -26.21
CA THR A 66 12.89 21.12 -27.54
C THR A 66 14.16 20.39 -28.01
N GLY A 67 14.01 19.36 -28.85
CA GLY A 67 15.13 18.58 -29.39
C GLY A 67 14.68 17.46 -30.32
N LYS A 68 15.58 16.54 -30.69
CA LYS A 68 15.31 15.36 -31.55
C LYS A 68 14.87 14.16 -30.75
N HIS A 69 13.74 13.52 -31.01
CA HIS A 69 13.29 12.34 -30.26
C HIS A 69 14.40 11.30 -30.06
N THR A 70 14.37 10.60 -28.92
CA THR A 70 15.34 9.56 -28.60
C THR A 70 14.63 8.35 -28.00
N THR A 71 15.16 7.17 -28.29
CA THR A 71 14.81 5.89 -27.68
C THR A 71 15.62 5.60 -26.42
N GLU A 72 16.54 6.47 -26.02
CA GLU A 72 17.28 6.32 -24.77
C GLU A 72 16.55 7.01 -23.62
N LYS A 73 16.38 6.29 -22.51
CA LYS A 73 15.81 6.85 -21.29
C LYS A 73 16.82 7.83 -20.67
N PRO A 74 16.50 9.14 -20.59
CA PRO A 74 17.43 10.10 -20.00
C PRO A 74 17.65 9.76 -18.51
N VAL A 75 18.91 9.75 -18.09
CA VAL A 75 19.30 9.59 -16.69
C VAL A 75 18.99 10.90 -15.97
N THR A 76 17.74 11.09 -15.55
CA THR A 76 17.41 12.21 -14.67
C THR A 76 17.91 11.90 -13.28
N ASN A 77 18.77 12.75 -12.74
CA ASN A 77 19.07 12.77 -11.30
C ASN A 77 17.78 13.07 -10.55
N ILE A 78 17.05 12.02 -10.16
CA ILE A 78 16.03 12.10 -9.13
C ILE A 78 16.81 12.34 -7.85
N VAL A 79 17.03 13.60 -7.50
CA VAL A 79 17.60 13.95 -6.21
C VAL A 79 16.55 13.55 -5.17
N SER A 80 16.69 12.34 -4.63
CA SER A 80 16.01 11.92 -3.40
C SER A 80 16.47 12.84 -2.28
N ALA A 81 15.84 14.00 -2.18
CA ALA A 81 16.00 14.89 -1.06
C ALA A 81 15.34 14.24 0.15
N ASN A 82 16.10 13.48 0.95
CA ASN A 82 15.95 13.48 2.41
C ASN A 82 17.06 12.72 3.14
N THR A 83 18.15 13.43 3.43
CA THR A 83 18.94 13.19 4.64
C THR A 83 18.63 14.31 5.63
N ARG A 84 17.44 14.27 6.25
CA ARG A 84 17.23 14.98 7.51
C ARG A 84 17.21 13.95 8.62
N LYS A 85 18.29 13.95 9.41
CA LYS A 85 18.36 13.23 10.69
C LYS A 85 17.15 13.65 11.54
N PRO A 86 16.35 12.71 12.06
CA PRO A 86 15.27 13.06 12.98
C PRO A 86 15.88 13.53 14.31
N VAL A 87 15.58 14.77 14.70
CA VAL A 87 15.73 15.24 16.07
C VAL A 87 14.48 14.77 16.84
N PRO A 88 14.58 14.30 18.10
CA PRO A 88 13.43 13.78 18.82
C PRO A 88 12.48 14.94 19.16
N VAL A 89 11.27 14.92 18.62
CA VAL A 89 10.18 15.79 19.09
C VAL A 89 9.40 14.99 20.13
N GLN A 90 9.52 15.42 21.38
CA GLN A 90 8.78 14.88 22.51
C GLN A 90 7.28 15.11 22.32
N SER A 91 6.51 14.06 22.52
CA SER A 91 5.05 14.10 22.59
C SER A 91 4.59 14.86 23.84
N PRO A 92 3.55 15.72 23.77
CA PRO A 92 2.82 16.08 24.97
C PRO A 92 1.78 15.00 25.29
N ALA A 93 1.87 14.49 26.51
CA ALA A 93 0.88 13.61 27.11
C ALA A 93 -0.42 14.38 27.44
N GLN A 94 -1.53 13.66 27.24
CA GLN A 94 -2.78 13.67 28.01
C GLN A 94 -3.43 15.01 28.34
N ASN A 95 -4.62 15.24 27.79
CA ASN A 95 -5.64 15.98 28.55
C ASN A 95 -7.05 15.46 28.26
N LYS A 96 -7.75 15.05 29.33
CA LYS A 96 -9.17 14.72 29.33
C LYS A 96 -9.94 15.93 28.84
N ASN A 97 -10.83 15.80 27.86
CA ASN A 97 -11.95 16.74 27.76
C ASN A 97 -13.16 16.20 27.00
N SER A 98 -14.29 16.63 27.53
CA SER A 98 -15.68 16.29 27.19
C SER A 98 -16.02 16.40 25.70
N VAL A 99 -17.02 15.61 25.29
CA VAL A 99 -17.56 15.47 23.93
C VAL A 99 -17.95 16.81 23.26
N ASP A 100 -18.14 17.87 24.05
CA ASP A 100 -18.47 19.24 23.61
C ASP A 100 -17.30 20.03 22.99
N SER A 101 -16.05 19.64 23.26
CA SER A 101 -14.87 20.38 22.76
C SER A 101 -14.36 19.89 21.40
N CYS A 102 -14.87 18.75 20.90
CA CYS A 102 -14.46 18.22 19.61
C CYS A 102 -15.26 18.88 18.49
N SER A 103 -14.59 19.74 17.70
CA SER A 103 -15.22 20.45 16.56
C SER A 103 -15.88 19.50 15.55
N ARG A 104 -15.36 18.27 15.43
CA ARG A 104 -15.90 17.23 14.54
C ARG A 104 -17.18 16.59 15.09
N CYS A 105 -17.24 16.31 16.40
CA CYS A 105 -18.43 15.73 17.03
C CYS A 105 -19.57 16.74 17.14
N ARG A 106 -19.28 18.01 17.42
CA ARG A 106 -20.28 19.09 17.46
C ARG A 106 -21.00 19.28 16.12
N GLN A 107 -20.36 18.92 15.01
CA GLN A 107 -20.93 18.95 13.67
C GLN A 107 -21.69 17.67 13.29
N GLY A 108 -21.85 16.72 14.22
CA GLY A 108 -22.60 15.48 14.00
C GLY A 108 -21.84 14.40 13.24
N PHE A 109 -20.52 14.54 13.05
CA PHE A 109 -19.68 13.52 12.42
C PHE A 109 -19.01 12.60 13.44
N PHE A 110 -18.94 11.32 13.11
CA PHE A 110 -18.35 10.28 13.96
C PHE A 110 -16.81 10.43 14.05
N CYS A 111 -16.26 10.37 15.27
CA CYS A 111 -14.81 10.35 15.50
C CYS A 111 -14.40 9.04 16.19
N SER A 112 -13.17 8.58 15.96
CA SER A 112 -12.65 7.33 16.49
C SER A 112 -12.44 7.31 18.02
N ASP A 113 -12.49 8.47 18.67
CA ASP A 113 -12.20 8.63 20.10
C ASP A 113 -13.46 8.59 20.99
N HIS A 114 -14.65 8.80 20.41
CA HIS A 114 -15.92 8.87 21.15
C HIS A 114 -16.96 7.92 20.55
N GLY A 115 -16.72 6.62 20.70
CA GLY A 115 -17.67 5.56 20.34
C GLY A 115 -18.94 5.60 21.19
N SER A 116 -20.04 5.98 20.55
CA SER A 116 -21.47 5.91 20.90
C SER A 116 -21.90 5.23 22.21
N GLN A 117 -22.60 5.97 23.10
CA GLN A 117 -23.45 5.42 24.17
C GLN A 117 -24.78 6.21 24.31
N GLY A 118 -25.92 5.52 24.05
CA GLY A 118 -27.30 5.77 24.52
C GLY A 118 -28.04 7.02 23.98
N ARG A 119 -29.32 6.99 23.57
CA ARG A 119 -30.52 6.36 24.17
C ARG A 119 -31.75 6.42 23.18
N PRO A 120 -32.98 5.98 23.52
CA PRO A 120 -33.67 4.85 22.87
C PRO A 120 -35.00 5.18 22.13
N SER A 121 -35.49 4.26 21.29
CA SER A 121 -36.93 4.13 20.97
C SER A 121 -37.28 2.70 20.54
N LYS A 122 -38.18 2.06 21.29
CA LYS A 122 -38.97 0.85 20.95
C LYS A 122 -40.33 1.32 20.37
N PRO A 123 -41.12 0.53 19.60
CA PRO A 123 -41.54 -0.82 20.00
C PRO A 123 -41.52 -1.92 18.92
N SER A 124 -41.54 -3.13 19.47
CA SER A 124 -41.51 -4.44 18.87
C SER A 124 -42.79 -4.80 18.12
N VAL A 125 -42.64 -5.51 17.00
CA VAL A 125 -43.65 -6.43 16.47
C VAL A 125 -42.98 -7.81 16.38
N VAL A 126 -43.60 -8.76 17.08
CA VAL A 126 -43.39 -10.21 17.01
C VAL A 126 -43.84 -10.74 15.66
N ILE A 127 -43.11 -11.71 15.09
CA ILE A 127 -43.67 -12.95 14.51
C ILE A 127 -42.53 -13.97 14.39
N GLU A 128 -42.91 -15.18 14.76
CA GLU A 128 -42.18 -16.43 14.93
C GLU A 128 -41.86 -17.13 13.60
N THR A 129 -40.74 -17.86 13.59
CA THR A 129 -40.46 -19.11 12.87
C THR A 129 -40.74 -19.22 11.37
N THR A 130 -39.69 -19.51 10.59
CA THR A 130 -39.62 -20.73 9.76
C THR A 130 -38.20 -20.94 9.22
N ASP A 131 -37.77 -22.20 9.28
CA ASP A 131 -36.63 -22.88 8.67
C ASP A 131 -35.81 -22.14 7.59
N THR A 132 -34.48 -22.13 7.76
CA THR A 132 -33.53 -22.00 6.65
C THR A 132 -32.40 -23.01 6.83
N GLU A 133 -32.59 -24.15 6.17
CA GLU A 133 -31.70 -24.67 5.13
C GLU A 133 -30.18 -24.40 5.29
N LYS A 134 -29.50 -25.40 5.85
CA LYS A 134 -28.31 -26.05 5.29
C LYS A 134 -27.22 -25.14 4.70
N SER A 135 -26.22 -24.83 5.53
CA SER A 135 -24.86 -24.55 5.06
C SER A 135 -23.97 -25.77 5.38
N PRO A 136 -23.23 -26.35 4.43
CA PRO A 136 -22.41 -27.52 4.71
C PRO A 136 -21.18 -27.10 5.53
N ALA A 137 -21.01 -27.72 6.69
CA ALA A 137 -19.79 -27.64 7.50
C ALA A 137 -18.56 -28.04 6.65
N PRO A 138 -17.39 -27.39 6.84
CA PRO A 138 -16.17 -27.79 6.16
C PRO A 138 -15.78 -29.20 6.64
N VAL A 139 -15.67 -30.11 5.67
CA VAL A 139 -15.27 -31.50 5.87
C VAL A 139 -13.88 -31.51 6.47
N LYS A 140 -13.77 -31.81 7.77
CA LYS A 140 -12.50 -32.10 8.43
C LYS A 140 -11.89 -33.32 7.75
N LYS A 141 -10.89 -33.09 6.89
CA LYS A 141 -10.11 -34.17 6.30
C LYS A 141 -9.39 -34.87 7.46
N LYS A 142 -9.62 -36.17 7.63
CA LYS A 142 -8.84 -37.01 8.55
C LYS A 142 -7.44 -37.14 7.95
N VAL A 143 -6.58 -36.17 8.22
CA VAL A 143 -5.17 -36.23 7.87
C VAL A 143 -4.51 -37.24 8.81
N GLY A 144 -3.70 -38.15 8.26
CA GLY A 144 -2.98 -39.15 9.06
C GLY A 144 -1.93 -38.48 9.94
N ILE A 145 -1.78 -38.93 11.20
CA ILE A 145 -0.85 -38.40 12.21
C ILE A 145 0.61 -38.24 11.72
N ASN A 146 1.02 -39.02 10.71
CA ASN A 146 2.36 -39.03 10.13
C ASN A 146 2.48 -38.31 8.78
N GLU A 147 1.39 -37.79 8.23
CA GLU A 147 1.40 -37.15 6.92
C GLU A 147 1.96 -35.73 7.02
N PRO A 148 2.98 -35.38 6.22
CA PRO A 148 3.52 -34.03 6.20
C PRO A 148 2.48 -33.06 5.66
N GLN A 149 2.20 -31.99 6.41
CA GLN A 149 1.30 -30.89 6.02
C GLN A 149 2.07 -29.58 6.01
N THR A 150 1.69 -28.64 5.14
CA THR A 150 2.31 -27.31 5.10
C THR A 150 1.55 -26.35 6.00
N CYS A 151 2.27 -25.69 6.91
CA CYS A 151 1.70 -24.69 7.79
C CYS A 151 1.36 -23.42 7.00
N ARG A 152 0.10 -22.98 7.12
CA ARG A 152 -0.44 -21.76 6.50
C ARG A 152 -0.51 -20.57 7.44
N ASN A 153 -0.02 -20.72 8.68
CA ASN A 153 0.16 -19.57 9.56
C ASN A 153 1.14 -18.56 8.94
N LYS A 154 0.79 -17.28 9.03
CA LYS A 154 1.56 -16.19 8.42
C LYS A 154 2.96 -16.09 9.04
N GLY A 155 3.99 -16.19 8.20
CA GLY A 155 5.39 -16.18 8.63
C GLY A 155 5.96 -17.56 9.02
N CYS A 156 5.17 -18.64 8.96
CA CYS A 156 5.66 -20.00 9.20
C CYS A 156 6.04 -20.72 7.91
N GLY A 157 5.07 -21.15 7.08
CA GLY A 157 5.32 -21.84 5.81
C GLY A 157 6.01 -23.21 5.92
N LYS A 158 6.33 -23.69 7.12
CA LYS A 158 7.07 -24.94 7.37
C LYS A 158 6.19 -26.16 7.13
N THR A 159 6.80 -27.25 6.69
CA THR A 159 6.12 -28.56 6.67
C THR A 159 6.21 -29.19 8.05
N PHE A 160 5.09 -29.61 8.60
CA PHE A 160 4.97 -30.21 9.94
C PHE A 160 4.20 -31.53 9.86
N LYS A 161 4.38 -32.38 10.89
CA LYS A 161 3.57 -33.59 11.10
C LYS A 161 2.76 -33.37 12.36
N GLU A 162 1.52 -33.87 12.38
CA GLU A 162 0.64 -33.67 13.53
C GLU A 162 1.19 -34.29 14.82
N LYS A 163 1.97 -35.39 14.71
CA LYS A 163 2.65 -36.01 15.86
C LYS A 163 3.68 -35.09 16.56
N ASP A 164 4.26 -34.15 15.82
CA ASP A 164 5.30 -33.24 16.30
C ASP A 164 4.71 -31.84 16.58
N ASN A 165 3.40 -31.66 16.30
CA ASN A 165 2.68 -30.41 16.51
C ASN A 165 2.34 -30.24 17.99
N HIS A 166 2.67 -29.07 18.54
CA HIS A 166 2.44 -28.74 19.94
C HIS A 166 2.30 -27.22 20.08
N GLU A 167 1.92 -26.75 21.27
CA GLU A 167 1.57 -25.34 21.55
C GLU A 167 2.67 -24.30 21.30
N THR A 168 3.91 -24.72 21.08
CA THR A 168 5.04 -23.82 20.74
C THR A 168 5.77 -24.21 19.45
N ALA A 169 5.22 -25.15 18.68
CA ALA A 169 5.85 -25.67 17.46
C ALA A 169 5.92 -24.64 16.33
N CYS A 170 4.90 -23.78 16.24
CA CYS A 170 4.77 -22.79 15.18
C CYS A 170 5.02 -21.39 15.72
N GLU A 171 5.94 -20.66 15.10
CA GLU A 171 6.12 -19.23 15.31
C GLU A 171 5.46 -18.48 14.13
N TYR A 172 4.51 -17.59 14.41
CA TYR A 172 3.73 -16.90 13.39
C TYR A 172 3.15 -15.55 13.84
N HIS A 173 2.55 -14.84 12.89
CA HIS A 173 1.79 -13.61 13.11
C HIS A 173 0.27 -13.89 13.07
N PRO A 174 -0.46 -13.82 14.20
CA PRO A 174 -1.90 -14.08 14.22
C PRO A 174 -2.71 -12.93 13.58
N GLY A 175 -2.14 -11.73 13.48
CA GLY A 175 -2.81 -10.55 12.96
C GLY A 175 -2.87 -10.49 11.42
N PRO A 176 -3.78 -9.68 10.85
CA PRO A 176 -3.67 -9.25 9.46
C PRO A 176 -2.43 -8.39 9.24
N ALA A 177 -1.88 -8.40 8.02
CA ALA A 177 -0.90 -7.43 7.59
C ALA A 177 -1.57 -6.05 7.50
N VAL A 178 -0.89 -5.01 7.99
CA VAL A 178 -1.37 -3.64 8.00
C VAL A 178 -0.46 -2.79 7.12
N PHE A 179 -1.07 -2.02 6.23
CA PHE A 179 -0.39 -1.12 5.31
C PHE A 179 -0.93 0.29 5.56
N HIS A 180 -0.16 1.16 6.22
CA HIS A 180 -0.57 2.53 6.51
C HIS A 180 0.60 3.49 6.34
N ASP A 181 0.39 4.63 5.69
CA ASP A 181 1.39 5.69 5.50
C ASP A 181 2.76 5.21 4.98
N ARG A 182 2.74 4.33 3.96
CA ARG A 182 3.91 3.64 3.38
C ARG A 182 4.69 2.73 4.33
N LEU A 183 4.16 2.50 5.52
CA LEU A 183 4.65 1.49 6.45
C LEU A 183 3.87 0.19 6.26
N ARG A 184 4.59 -0.91 6.44
CA ARG A 184 4.09 -2.28 6.35
C ARG A 184 4.37 -2.97 7.66
N GLY A 185 3.39 -3.65 8.23
CA GLY A 185 3.53 -4.31 9.54
C GLY A 185 2.45 -5.36 9.75
N TRP A 186 2.39 -5.92 10.96
CA TRP A 186 1.38 -6.90 11.34
C TRP A 186 0.54 -6.36 12.49
N LYS A 187 -0.79 -6.47 12.46
CA LYS A 187 -1.63 -5.96 13.56
C LYS A 187 -1.32 -6.61 14.93
N CYS A 188 -0.74 -7.82 14.92
CA CYS A 188 -0.38 -8.54 16.13
C CYS A 188 0.91 -8.06 16.80
N CYS A 189 1.69 -7.21 16.13
CA CYS A 189 2.88 -6.59 16.72
C CYS A 189 3.08 -5.20 16.13
N ASP A 190 3.35 -4.19 16.95
CA ASP A 190 3.53 -2.80 16.49
C ASP A 190 4.87 -2.55 15.74
N ILE A 191 5.39 -3.56 15.04
CA ILE A 191 6.56 -3.48 14.17
C ILE A 191 6.09 -3.04 12.78
N HIS A 192 6.59 -1.89 12.37
CA HIS A 192 6.25 -1.25 11.10
C HIS A 192 7.53 -0.88 10.37
N VAL A 193 7.66 -1.38 9.14
CA VAL A 193 8.86 -1.21 8.32
C VAL A 193 8.53 -0.46 7.04
N LYS A 194 9.52 0.25 6.51
CA LYS A 194 9.35 1.04 5.28
C LYS A 194 9.58 0.21 4.04
N GLU A 195 10.48 -0.77 4.08
CA GLU A 195 10.80 -1.61 2.91
C GLU A 195 9.96 -2.89 2.88
N PHE A 196 9.70 -3.40 1.67
CA PHE A 196 8.89 -4.61 1.51
C PHE A 196 9.65 -5.88 1.90
N ASP A 197 10.94 -5.98 1.57
CA ASP A 197 11.78 -7.12 1.94
C ASP A 197 11.96 -7.23 3.46
N GLU A 198 12.04 -6.08 4.13
CA GLU A 198 12.07 -6.01 5.59
C GLU A 198 10.76 -6.52 6.20
N PHE A 199 9.62 -6.26 5.55
CA PHE A 199 8.30 -6.72 6.01
C PHE A 199 8.19 -8.24 5.98
N LEU A 200 8.69 -8.87 4.91
CA LEU A 200 8.75 -10.33 4.78
C LEU A 200 9.67 -10.96 5.84
N SER A 201 10.67 -10.21 6.30
CA SER A 201 11.65 -10.64 7.30
C SER A 201 11.25 -10.31 8.74
N ILE A 202 10.07 -9.70 8.98
CA ILE A 202 9.62 -9.37 10.34
C ILE A 202 9.49 -10.67 11.15
N PRO A 203 10.21 -10.80 12.27
CA PRO A 203 10.19 -12.03 13.06
C PRO A 203 8.77 -12.30 13.59
N PRO A 204 8.32 -13.57 13.59
CA PRO A 204 7.02 -13.95 14.14
C PRO A 204 6.89 -13.53 15.61
N CYS A 205 5.72 -13.00 15.99
CA CYS A 205 5.50 -12.49 17.35
C CYS A 205 4.77 -13.46 18.29
N THR A 206 4.25 -14.58 17.79
CA THR A 206 3.43 -15.53 18.57
C THR A 206 3.88 -16.96 18.36
N LYS A 207 3.80 -17.77 19.42
CA LYS A 207 4.00 -19.22 19.40
C LYS A 207 2.65 -19.92 19.52
N GLY A 208 2.47 -21.00 18.77
CA GLY A 208 1.23 -21.76 18.78
C GLY A 208 1.35 -23.07 18.01
N TRP A 209 0.19 -23.66 17.73
CA TRP A 209 0.06 -24.86 16.92
C TRP A 209 0.21 -24.51 15.44
N HIS A 210 0.83 -25.42 14.68
CA HIS A 210 0.78 -25.33 13.23
C HIS A 210 -0.66 -25.52 12.74
N ASN A 211 -1.08 -24.70 11.78
CA ASN A 211 -2.37 -24.83 11.11
C ASN A 211 -2.14 -25.08 9.61
N ALA A 212 -2.78 -26.12 9.05
CA ALA A 212 -2.75 -26.44 7.63
C ALA A 212 -4.02 -25.98 6.87
N ASP A 213 -5.06 -25.58 7.62
CA ASP A 213 -6.28 -25.04 7.04
C ASP A 213 -5.99 -23.69 6.39
N ALA A 214 -6.59 -23.45 5.22
CA ALA A 214 -6.60 -22.12 4.63
C ALA A 214 -7.62 -21.30 5.42
N ALA A 215 -7.14 -20.27 6.12
CA ALA A 215 -7.98 -19.24 6.74
C ALA A 215 -8.49 -18.22 5.70
#